data_AF-A0A7Y4KS45-F1
#
_entry.id   AF-A0A7Y4KS45-F1
#
_cell.length_a   1.000
_cell.length_b   1.000
_cell.length_c   1.000
_cell.angle_alpha   90.00
_cell.angle_beta   90.00
_cell.angle_gamma   90.00
#
_symmetry.space_group_name_H-M   'P 1'
#
loop_
_entity.id
_entity.type
_entity.pdbx_description
1 polymer ?
#
loop_
_entity_poly.entity_id
_entity_poly.type
_entity_poly.pdbx_seq_one_letter_code
_entity_poly.pdbx_strand_id
1 'polypeptide(L)'
;MSRIDAPGSSPLSPEPTLPEPDAPAPQLRVGTTASRRTSVSESSASAPSRNELRAYDGPTVPSSAPRASTPHADGPAVSARELAAMGGRLRSPSAPVPEDVYASVRSHLTRSLSNPFLTGSDLKATHDALGSVPRESYRATLERMDRDGLLSAYVSRMDASSRQAFLEQAASNGVLSLRAGSSPGPLGMPGRPETFVNDPKLPLALRDAVNAHATDTGRASVVAYDAYLQRYGDAVAQAGSLQALRALGPPQALDLRETSLGLSWSDPQRARYESEWKAGLGRPQYSLVQAYEAVTARALVLSGERPAGAFVSAEASASHDLLHFKREAHASARGTTDVQTQGGIATKAGPLGLEVMTDAHGKTEAQLQVDLGIASVSRDSEGKVELSLGAGPHARAHATLNPRTAEFGGGIAFETSDKAGQNHASLKLGYGLRGLTPERAAQAVRGDIPGLFSRPRDLDPGVAWEALPSERRALYERQGWTREEWAQDARR
;
A
#
# COMPACT_ATOMS: atom_id res chain seq x y z
N MET A 1 15.35 40.11 -39.95
CA MET A 1 16.00 39.03 -40.73
C MET A 1 17.50 39.21 -40.63
N SER A 2 18.22 38.22 -40.08
CA SER A 2 19.58 37.79 -40.44
C SER A 2 20.07 36.72 -39.46
N ARG A 3 20.26 35.53 -40.01
CA ARG A 3 21.04 34.33 -39.61
C ARG A 3 22.53 34.71 -39.38
N ILE A 4 23.45 34.01 -38.70
CA ILE A 4 23.80 32.61 -38.38
C ILE A 4 25.00 32.75 -37.36
N ASP A 5 25.21 31.93 -36.33
CA ASP A 5 26.18 30.81 -36.29
C ASP A 5 26.22 30.15 -34.89
N ALA A 6 26.40 28.83 -34.87
CA ALA A 6 26.96 28.05 -33.76
C ALA A 6 28.34 27.53 -34.22
N PRO A 7 29.31 27.25 -33.33
CA PRO A 7 29.42 25.86 -32.83
C PRO A 7 30.13 25.70 -31.46
N GLY A 8 30.06 24.50 -30.87
CA GLY A 8 31.13 24.02 -29.97
C GLY A 8 30.73 23.13 -28.78
N SER A 9 30.58 21.83 -29.06
CA SER A 9 31.04 20.65 -28.30
C SER A 9 30.96 20.55 -26.76
N SER A 10 30.27 19.47 -26.33
CA SER A 10 30.10 18.83 -25.01
C SER A 10 31.40 18.28 -24.37
N PRO A 11 31.35 17.45 -23.28
CA PRO A 11 30.72 17.59 -21.96
C PRO A 11 31.74 17.35 -20.81
N LEU A 12 31.45 17.76 -19.57
CA LEU A 12 32.16 17.27 -18.38
C LEU A 12 31.16 16.86 -17.29
N SER A 13 31.13 15.56 -17.01
CA SER A 13 30.56 14.97 -15.80
C SER A 13 31.46 15.26 -14.60
N PRO A 14 30.91 15.46 -13.40
CA PRO A 14 31.64 15.14 -12.18
C PRO A 14 31.03 13.92 -11.49
N GLU A 15 31.81 12.85 -11.49
CA GLU A 15 31.80 11.77 -10.52
C GLU A 15 32.13 12.32 -9.12
N PRO A 16 31.37 12.01 -8.06
CA PRO A 16 31.80 12.29 -6.69
C PRO A 16 32.58 11.11 -6.11
N THR A 17 33.87 11.36 -5.88
CA THR A 17 34.82 10.49 -5.20
C THR A 17 34.40 10.27 -3.73
N LEU A 18 34.30 9.01 -3.32
CA LEU A 18 34.21 8.58 -1.92
C LEU A 18 35.53 8.85 -1.18
N PRO A 19 35.47 9.24 0.11
CA PRO A 19 36.52 8.86 1.04
C PRO A 19 35.96 8.18 2.31
N GLU A 20 36.51 7.01 2.63
CA GLU A 20 36.58 6.38 3.97
C GLU A 20 37.95 5.68 4.05
N PRO A 21 38.48 5.27 5.22
CA PRO A 21 38.04 5.50 6.61
C PRO A 21 39.20 5.89 7.58
N ASP A 22 38.89 6.38 8.79
CA ASP A 22 39.35 5.80 10.08
C ASP A 22 39.11 6.70 11.32
N ALA A 23 38.33 6.13 12.26
CA ALA A 23 38.31 6.28 13.73
C ALA A 23 37.74 7.55 14.41
N PRO A 24 37.28 7.46 15.68
CA PRO A 24 36.21 6.60 16.21
C PRO A 24 35.07 7.42 16.86
N ALA A 25 33.86 6.87 16.86
CA ALA A 25 32.65 7.51 17.39
C ALA A 25 32.63 7.61 18.94
N PRO A 26 32.20 8.74 19.54
CA PRO A 26 31.94 8.83 20.96
C PRO A 26 30.59 8.17 21.33
N GLN A 27 30.66 7.17 22.22
CA GLN A 27 29.49 6.54 22.84
C GLN A 27 28.86 7.46 23.88
N LEU A 28 27.63 7.92 23.64
CA LEU A 28 26.79 8.57 24.66
C LEU A 28 26.10 7.50 25.50
N ARG A 29 26.65 7.28 26.69
CA ARG A 29 26.01 6.58 27.82
C ARG A 29 24.81 7.40 28.32
N VAL A 30 23.63 6.80 28.34
CA VAL A 30 22.53 7.24 29.21
C VAL A 30 22.30 6.14 30.24
N GLY A 31 22.55 6.50 31.50
CA GLY A 31 22.49 5.61 32.65
C GLY A 31 21.05 5.27 33.05
N THR A 32 20.81 3.99 33.27
CA THR A 32 19.69 3.46 34.04
C THR A 32 19.92 3.72 35.53
N THR A 33 19.02 4.45 36.17
CA THR A 33 19.01 4.65 37.62
C THR A 33 18.46 3.41 38.33
N ALA A 34 19.19 2.96 39.35
CA ALA A 34 18.83 1.86 40.21
C ALA A 34 18.14 2.34 41.50
N SER A 35 17.12 1.56 41.90
CA SER A 35 16.79 1.12 43.26
C SER A 35 16.52 2.14 44.38
N ARG A 36 15.28 2.06 44.91
CA ARG A 36 15.04 2.12 46.36
C ARG A 36 14.25 0.89 46.81
N ARG A 37 14.90 0.06 47.65
CA ARG A 37 14.34 -1.08 48.37
C ARG A 37 13.47 -0.61 49.54
N THR A 38 12.40 -1.35 49.82
CA THR A 38 12.11 -1.90 51.15
C THR A 38 11.46 -3.27 50.99
N SER A 39 12.02 -4.24 51.71
CA SER A 39 11.62 -5.63 51.97
C SER A 39 10.27 -5.70 52.73
N VAL A 40 9.53 -6.81 52.92
CA VAL A 40 9.84 -8.23 53.23
C VAL A 40 8.56 -9.05 52.92
N SER A 41 8.68 -10.28 52.39
CA SER A 41 8.10 -11.51 52.97
C SER A 41 8.03 -12.64 51.96
N GLU A 42 8.75 -13.70 52.31
CA GLU A 42 8.93 -14.98 51.63
C GLU A 42 7.68 -15.87 51.73
N SER A 43 7.43 -16.65 50.68
CA SER A 43 7.04 -18.07 50.83
C SER A 43 7.22 -18.83 49.52
N SER A 44 8.28 -19.65 49.50
CA SER A 44 8.31 -21.05 49.07
C SER A 44 7.86 -21.45 47.66
N ALA A 45 8.87 -21.55 46.79
CA ALA A 45 9.35 -22.78 46.13
C ALA A 45 8.44 -23.64 45.22
N SER A 46 9.00 -23.87 44.02
CA SER A 46 9.02 -25.12 43.22
C SER A 46 8.20 -25.12 41.91
N ALA A 47 8.92 -25.07 40.79
CA ALA A 47 8.47 -25.48 39.45
C ALA A 47 9.00 -26.92 39.16
N PRO A 48 8.68 -27.54 38.01
CA PRO A 48 7.37 -28.10 37.63
C PRO A 48 7.47 -29.62 37.38
N SER A 49 6.40 -30.39 37.66
CA SER A 49 6.34 -31.82 37.37
C SER A 49 5.77 -32.10 35.97
N ARG A 50 6.47 -33.03 35.30
CA ARG A 50 6.30 -33.55 33.94
C ARG A 50 5.12 -34.53 33.91
N ASN A 51 4.20 -34.38 32.95
CA ASN A 51 3.11 -35.32 32.70
C ASN A 51 3.66 -36.60 32.06
N GLU A 52 3.76 -37.68 32.83
CA GLU A 52 3.95 -39.05 32.32
C GLU A 52 2.61 -39.80 32.37
N LEU A 53 2.10 -40.17 31.18
CA LEU A 53 0.93 -41.02 31.00
C LEU A 53 1.32 -42.47 31.35
N ARG A 54 0.77 -43.01 32.45
CA ARG A 54 0.86 -44.44 32.78
C ARG A 54 -0.12 -45.25 31.93
N ALA A 55 0.35 -46.40 31.44
CA ALA A 55 -0.47 -47.42 30.81
C ALA A 55 -1.38 -48.11 31.84
N TYR A 56 -2.63 -48.36 31.45
CA TYR A 56 -3.64 -49.04 32.25
C TYR A 56 -3.52 -50.56 32.06
N ASP A 57 -3.15 -51.28 33.11
CA ASP A 57 -3.24 -52.74 33.19
C ASP A 57 -4.58 -53.14 33.80
N GLY A 58 -5.39 -53.88 33.03
CA GLY A 58 -6.65 -54.48 33.45
C GLY A 58 -6.75 -55.95 32.99
N PRO A 59 -7.58 -56.79 33.63
CA PRO A 59 -7.18 -58.14 34.01
C PRO A 59 -7.48 -59.25 32.99
N THR A 60 -6.67 -60.31 33.10
CA THR A 60 -6.66 -61.59 32.38
C THR A 60 -7.75 -62.55 32.84
N VAL A 61 -8.51 -63.14 31.89
CA VAL A 61 -9.25 -64.42 32.03
C VAL A 61 -9.37 -65.10 30.65
N PRO A 62 -9.69 -66.42 30.53
CA PRO A 62 -8.79 -67.38 29.92
C PRO A 62 -9.28 -67.99 28.59
N SER A 63 -8.35 -68.70 27.96
CA SER A 63 -8.43 -69.49 26.73
C SER A 63 -9.64 -70.44 26.64
N SER A 64 -10.29 -70.43 25.47
CA SER A 64 -11.02 -71.59 24.92
C SER A 64 -10.61 -71.79 23.46
N ALA A 65 -10.27 -73.02 23.09
CA ALA A 65 -9.82 -73.43 21.77
C ALA A 65 -10.98 -74.08 20.95
N PRO A 66 -10.76 -74.66 19.76
CA PRO A 66 -10.98 -74.03 18.47
C PRO A 66 -12.06 -74.76 17.62
N ARG A 67 -12.72 -74.09 16.66
CA ARG A 67 -13.27 -74.81 15.49
C ARG A 67 -13.64 -73.96 14.27
N ALA A 68 -13.31 -74.57 13.13
CA ALA A 68 -13.92 -74.49 11.79
C ALA A 68 -13.53 -73.34 10.85
N SER A 69 -12.49 -73.63 10.08
CA SER A 69 -12.14 -73.06 8.77
C SER A 69 -13.22 -73.32 7.71
N THR A 70 -13.47 -72.33 6.84
CA THR A 70 -13.97 -72.46 5.45
C THR A 70 -13.44 -71.25 4.62
N PRO A 71 -13.36 -71.35 3.29
CA PRO A 71 -12.06 -71.29 2.59
C PRO A 71 -11.69 -69.95 1.97
N HIS A 72 -10.39 -69.83 1.70
CA HIS A 72 -9.71 -68.78 0.95
C HIS A 72 -10.40 -68.40 -0.36
N ALA A 73 -10.58 -67.09 -0.55
CA ALA A 73 -10.37 -66.47 -1.85
C ALA A 73 -8.90 -66.00 -1.87
N ASP A 74 -8.08 -66.64 -2.71
CA ASP A 74 -6.67 -66.31 -2.89
C ASP A 74 -6.53 -64.91 -3.51
N GLY A 75 -6.25 -63.92 -2.66
CA GLY A 75 -5.56 -62.69 -3.02
C GLY A 75 -4.12 -62.75 -2.51
N PRO A 76 -3.15 -62.07 -3.14
CA PRO A 76 -1.75 -62.16 -2.72
C PRO A 76 -1.61 -61.68 -1.28
N ALA A 77 -1.24 -62.59 -0.38
CA ALA A 77 -1.00 -62.30 1.02
C ALA A 77 0.33 -61.55 1.15
N VAL A 78 0.27 -60.21 1.17
CA VAL A 78 1.43 -59.35 1.44
C VAL A 78 1.79 -59.49 2.92
N SER A 79 3.06 -59.78 3.19
CA SER A 79 3.52 -60.02 4.56
C SER A 79 3.48 -58.74 5.40
N ALA A 80 3.23 -58.84 6.71
CA ALA A 80 3.23 -57.70 7.63
C ALA A 80 4.56 -56.90 7.61
N ARG A 81 5.65 -57.56 7.19
CA ARG A 81 6.98 -56.96 7.03
C ARG A 81 7.09 -56.10 5.76
N GLU A 82 6.43 -56.48 4.66
CA GLU A 82 6.31 -55.65 3.45
C GLU A 82 5.37 -54.45 3.68
N LEU A 83 4.31 -54.65 4.46
CA LEU A 83 3.37 -53.59 4.83
C LEU A 83 4.01 -52.52 5.73
N ALA A 84 4.96 -52.94 6.59
CA ALA A 84 5.80 -52.04 7.38
C ALA A 84 6.88 -51.32 6.55
N ALA A 85 7.48 -52.00 5.56
CA ALA A 85 8.43 -51.38 4.62
C ALA A 85 7.78 -50.34 3.71
N MET A 86 6.46 -50.46 3.45
CA MET A 86 5.65 -49.56 2.62
C MET A 86 4.92 -48.47 3.42
N GLY A 87 5.22 -48.29 4.71
CA GLY A 87 4.65 -47.20 5.52
C GLY A 87 3.15 -47.35 5.86
N GLY A 88 2.62 -48.57 5.89
CA GLY A 88 1.31 -48.84 6.48
C GLY A 88 0.08 -48.49 5.65
N ARG A 89 0.19 -48.21 4.34
CA ARG A 89 -0.98 -48.01 3.46
C ARG A 89 -0.84 -48.78 2.16
N LEU A 90 -1.80 -49.66 1.88
CA LEU A 90 -2.03 -50.16 0.53
C LEU A 90 -2.40 -48.97 -0.36
N ARG A 91 -1.49 -48.59 -1.25
CA ARG A 91 -1.75 -47.61 -2.30
C ARG A 91 -2.88 -48.19 -3.16
N SER A 92 -4.00 -47.48 -3.35
CA SER A 92 -5.02 -47.90 -4.31
C SER A 92 -4.34 -48.22 -5.64
N PRO A 93 -4.72 -49.31 -6.35
CA PRO A 93 -4.10 -49.66 -7.61
C PRO A 93 -4.22 -48.46 -8.55
N SER A 94 -3.08 -47.88 -8.88
CA SER A 94 -3.01 -46.79 -9.85
C SER A 94 -3.49 -47.34 -11.19
N ALA A 95 -4.43 -46.66 -11.83
CA ALA A 95 -4.84 -47.02 -13.18
C ALA A 95 -3.59 -47.09 -14.09
N PRO A 96 -3.51 -48.07 -15.01
CA PRO A 96 -2.37 -48.20 -15.90
C PRO A 96 -2.22 -46.93 -16.74
N VAL A 97 -0.98 -46.51 -16.97
CA VAL A 97 -0.65 -45.38 -17.84
C VAL A 97 -0.85 -45.83 -19.29
N PRO A 98 -1.63 -45.10 -20.12
CA PRO A 98 -1.74 -45.39 -21.54
C PRO A 98 -0.36 -45.24 -22.23
N GLU A 99 0.23 -46.36 -22.65
CA GLU A 99 1.59 -46.38 -23.22
C GLU A 99 1.68 -45.67 -24.57
N ASP A 100 0.61 -45.72 -25.37
CA ASP A 100 0.46 -45.02 -26.64
C ASP A 100 0.54 -43.50 -26.47
N VAL A 101 -0.22 -42.96 -25.51
CA VAL A 101 -0.20 -41.53 -25.19
C VAL A 101 1.14 -41.13 -24.58
N TYR A 102 1.68 -41.95 -23.68
CA TYR A 102 2.97 -41.68 -23.05
C TYR A 102 4.14 -41.70 -24.03
N ALA A 103 4.13 -42.64 -24.99
CA ALA A 103 5.11 -42.67 -26.08
C ALA A 103 5.03 -41.42 -26.96
N SER A 104 3.82 -40.93 -27.25
CA SER A 104 3.61 -39.67 -27.98
C SER A 104 4.19 -38.48 -27.21
N VAL A 105 3.85 -38.32 -25.93
CA VAL A 105 4.38 -37.26 -25.05
C VAL A 105 5.91 -37.30 -25.01
N ARG A 106 6.48 -38.49 -24.82
CA ARG A 106 7.93 -38.67 -24.83
C ARG A 106 8.55 -38.27 -26.17
N SER A 107 7.93 -38.61 -27.29
CA SER A 107 8.46 -38.26 -28.62
C SER A 107 8.54 -36.75 -28.87
N HIS A 108 7.59 -35.97 -28.34
CA HIS A 108 7.58 -34.52 -28.48
C HIS A 108 8.55 -33.83 -27.52
N LEU A 109 8.72 -34.39 -26.32
CA LEU A 109 9.54 -33.78 -25.27
C LEU A 109 11.02 -34.19 -25.32
N THR A 110 11.32 -35.37 -25.88
CA THR A 110 12.71 -35.86 -25.99
C THR A 110 13.42 -35.19 -27.15
N ARG A 111 14.56 -34.56 -26.87
CA ARG A 111 15.39 -33.94 -27.90
C ARG A 111 16.18 -34.98 -28.68
N SER A 112 16.35 -34.75 -29.97
CA SER A 112 17.23 -35.53 -30.84
C SER A 112 18.21 -34.59 -31.55
N LEU A 113 19.28 -35.16 -32.13
CA LEU A 113 20.26 -34.38 -32.91
C LEU A 113 19.60 -33.60 -34.07
N SER A 114 18.44 -34.05 -34.54
CA SER A 114 17.66 -33.40 -35.60
C SER A 114 16.65 -32.36 -35.09
N ASN A 115 16.32 -32.34 -33.79
CA ASN A 115 15.42 -31.35 -33.18
C ASN A 115 15.94 -30.90 -31.80
N PRO A 116 16.91 -29.98 -31.76
CA PRO A 116 17.57 -29.59 -30.51
C PRO A 116 16.72 -28.72 -29.57
N PHE A 117 15.62 -28.10 -30.03
CA PHE A 117 14.88 -27.09 -29.25
C PHE A 117 13.38 -27.37 -29.06
N LEU A 118 12.94 -27.35 -27.79
CA LEU A 118 11.60 -26.96 -27.30
C LEU A 118 10.85 -25.99 -28.22
N THR A 119 9.95 -26.42 -29.11
CA THR A 119 9.07 -25.50 -29.85
C THR A 119 7.68 -25.38 -29.21
N GLY A 120 6.96 -24.29 -29.47
CA GLY A 120 5.57 -24.12 -29.03
C GLY A 120 4.62 -25.18 -29.60
N SER A 121 4.90 -25.71 -30.80
CA SER A 121 4.16 -26.84 -31.38
C SER A 121 4.37 -28.13 -30.59
N ASP A 122 5.57 -28.40 -30.09
CA ASP A 122 5.84 -29.57 -29.25
C ASP A 122 5.06 -29.49 -27.93
N LEU A 123 4.96 -28.30 -27.34
CA LEU A 123 4.18 -28.05 -26.13
C LEU A 123 2.67 -28.24 -26.37
N LYS A 124 2.16 -27.72 -27.49
CA LYS A 124 0.76 -27.90 -27.88
C LYS A 124 0.43 -29.38 -28.13
N ALA A 125 1.25 -30.08 -28.90
CA ALA A 125 1.07 -31.51 -29.17
C ALA A 125 1.12 -32.34 -27.88
N THR A 126 2.00 -31.98 -26.93
CA THR A 126 2.05 -32.59 -25.61
C THR A 126 0.78 -32.30 -24.80
N HIS A 127 0.29 -31.05 -24.83
CA HIS A 127 -0.95 -30.67 -24.15
C HIS A 127 -2.15 -31.46 -24.66
N ASP A 128 -2.31 -31.53 -26.00
CA ASP A 128 -3.38 -32.26 -26.68
C ASP A 128 -3.29 -33.76 -26.38
N ALA A 129 -2.08 -34.35 -26.39
CA ALA A 129 -1.86 -35.74 -26.02
C ALA A 129 -2.28 -36.01 -24.57
N LEU A 130 -1.91 -35.13 -23.62
CA LEU A 130 -2.35 -35.24 -22.23
C LEU A 130 -3.88 -35.10 -22.09
N GLY A 131 -4.53 -34.30 -22.93
CA GLY A 131 -5.99 -34.17 -22.97
C GLY A 131 -6.73 -35.44 -23.37
N SER A 132 -6.06 -36.37 -24.07
CA SER A 132 -6.63 -37.68 -24.44
C SER A 132 -6.52 -38.74 -23.34
N VAL A 133 -5.77 -38.48 -22.26
CA VAL A 133 -5.58 -39.45 -21.17
C VAL A 133 -6.87 -39.55 -20.35
N PRO A 134 -7.37 -40.77 -20.06
CA PRO A 134 -8.50 -40.95 -19.16
C PRO A 134 -8.25 -40.32 -17.78
N ARG A 135 -9.29 -39.70 -17.21
CA ARG A 135 -9.22 -38.98 -15.93
C ARG A 135 -8.54 -39.78 -14.81
N GLU A 136 -8.86 -41.07 -14.72
CA GLU A 136 -8.33 -42.00 -13.73
C GLU A 136 -6.83 -42.32 -13.89
N SER A 137 -6.30 -42.25 -15.12
CA SER A 137 -4.88 -42.46 -15.45
C SER A 137 -4.07 -41.16 -15.52
N TYR A 138 -4.72 -39.99 -15.50
CA TYR A 138 -4.05 -38.69 -15.69
C TYR A 138 -2.99 -38.42 -14.62
N ARG A 139 -3.32 -38.64 -13.34
CA ARG A 139 -2.38 -38.48 -12.22
C ARG A 139 -1.15 -39.40 -12.36
N ALA A 140 -1.39 -40.67 -12.66
CA ALA A 140 -0.34 -41.67 -12.82
C ALA A 140 0.62 -41.32 -13.97
N THR A 141 0.05 -40.75 -15.04
CA THR A 141 0.79 -40.27 -16.21
C THR A 141 1.71 -39.10 -15.83
N LEU A 142 1.21 -38.10 -15.09
CA LEU A 142 2.04 -36.99 -14.59
C LEU A 142 3.14 -37.46 -13.63
N GLU A 143 2.84 -38.39 -12.72
CA GLU A 143 3.84 -38.98 -11.81
C GLU A 143 4.92 -39.77 -12.56
N ARG A 144 4.57 -40.39 -13.71
CA ARG A 144 5.56 -41.04 -14.59
C ARG A 144 6.39 -40.01 -15.36
N MET A 145 5.77 -38.98 -15.91
CA MET A 145 6.49 -37.89 -16.59
C MET A 145 7.48 -37.18 -15.67
N ASP A 146 7.12 -37.00 -14.39
CA ASP A 146 8.01 -36.39 -13.39
C ASP A 146 9.23 -37.27 -13.10
N ARG A 147 9.02 -38.58 -12.91
CA ARG A 147 10.12 -39.56 -12.74
C ARG A 147 11.07 -39.59 -13.93
N ASP A 148 10.54 -39.45 -15.14
CA ASP A 148 11.34 -39.44 -16.38
C ASP A 148 11.89 -38.05 -16.72
N GLY A 149 11.65 -37.03 -15.88
CA GLY A 149 12.12 -35.65 -16.08
C GLY A 149 11.41 -34.89 -17.22
N LEU A 150 10.38 -35.48 -17.83
CA LEU A 150 9.63 -34.89 -18.93
C LEU A 150 8.69 -33.78 -18.44
N LEU A 151 8.14 -33.91 -17.22
CA LEU A 151 7.21 -32.92 -16.68
C LEU A 151 7.87 -31.57 -16.43
N SER A 152 9.09 -31.55 -15.90
CA SER A 152 9.86 -30.32 -15.69
C SER A 152 10.27 -29.67 -17.02
N ALA A 153 10.69 -30.48 -18.01
CA ALA A 153 11.00 -30.00 -19.36
C ALA A 153 9.76 -29.36 -20.05
N TYR A 154 8.59 -29.96 -19.85
CA TYR A 154 7.32 -29.45 -20.36
C TYR A 154 6.91 -28.13 -19.69
N VAL A 155 6.87 -28.09 -18.35
CA VAL A 155 6.43 -26.92 -17.59
C VAL A 155 7.37 -25.72 -17.74
N SER A 156 8.70 -25.96 -17.73
CA SER A 156 9.71 -24.88 -17.77
C SER A 156 9.68 -24.03 -19.04
N ARG A 157 9.00 -24.50 -20.09
CA ARG A 157 8.87 -23.79 -21.38
C ARG A 157 7.50 -23.17 -21.61
N MET A 158 6.55 -23.34 -20.67
CA MET A 158 5.22 -22.76 -20.78
C MET A 158 5.24 -21.26 -20.51
N ASP A 159 4.60 -20.50 -21.39
CA ASP A 159 4.17 -19.14 -21.10
C ASP A 159 2.96 -19.15 -20.13
N ALA A 160 2.51 -17.97 -19.71
CA ALA A 160 1.41 -17.85 -18.76
C ALA A 160 0.09 -18.47 -19.27
N SER A 161 -0.21 -18.31 -20.57
CA SER A 161 -1.43 -18.83 -21.16
C SER A 161 -1.43 -20.36 -21.25
N SER A 162 -0.34 -20.97 -21.74
CA SER A 162 -0.21 -22.43 -21.80
C SER A 162 -0.20 -23.06 -20.40
N ARG A 163 0.44 -22.40 -19.44
CA ARG A 163 0.45 -22.84 -18.03
C ARG A 163 -0.96 -22.84 -17.44
N GLN A 164 -1.75 -21.79 -17.66
CA GLN A 164 -3.14 -21.75 -17.21
C GLN A 164 -3.95 -22.90 -17.82
N ALA A 165 -3.90 -23.10 -19.13
CA ALA A 165 -4.61 -24.19 -19.81
C ALA A 165 -4.21 -25.57 -19.25
N PHE A 166 -2.91 -25.79 -19.02
CA PHE A 166 -2.42 -27.02 -18.40
C PHE A 166 -2.96 -27.24 -16.98
N LEU A 167 -3.00 -26.20 -16.15
CA LEU A 167 -3.50 -26.30 -14.78
C LEU A 167 -5.02 -26.51 -14.74
N GLU A 168 -5.78 -25.87 -15.63
CA GLU A 168 -7.22 -26.10 -15.81
C GLU A 168 -7.51 -27.53 -16.27
N GLN A 169 -6.69 -28.07 -17.19
CA GLN A 169 -6.77 -29.48 -17.58
C GLN A 169 -6.47 -30.40 -16.40
N ALA A 170 -5.46 -30.10 -15.59
CA ALA A 170 -5.15 -30.89 -14.39
C ALA A 170 -6.26 -30.80 -13.33
N ALA A 171 -6.93 -29.66 -13.20
CA ALA A 171 -8.07 -29.47 -12.29
C ALA A 171 -9.33 -30.21 -12.77
N SER A 172 -9.68 -30.13 -14.06
CA SER A 172 -10.82 -30.86 -14.64
C SER A 172 -10.65 -32.38 -14.53
N ASN A 173 -9.41 -32.87 -14.62
CA ASN A 173 -9.08 -34.27 -14.36
C ASN A 173 -9.00 -34.64 -12.86
N GLY A 174 -9.22 -33.69 -11.95
CA GLY A 174 -9.26 -33.92 -10.50
C GLY A 174 -7.89 -34.09 -9.83
N VAL A 175 -6.80 -33.71 -10.49
CA VAL A 175 -5.45 -33.69 -9.88
C VAL A 175 -5.23 -32.44 -9.04
N LEU A 176 -5.74 -31.30 -9.50
CA LEU A 176 -5.68 -30.04 -8.78
C LEU A 176 -7.06 -29.65 -8.23
N SER A 177 -7.05 -28.91 -7.13
CA SER A 177 -8.25 -28.27 -6.59
C SER A 177 -8.14 -26.77 -6.79
N LEU A 178 -9.16 -26.17 -7.42
CA LEU A 178 -9.26 -24.73 -7.58
C LEU A 178 -9.83 -24.10 -6.31
N ARG A 179 -9.22 -23.02 -5.86
CA ARG A 179 -9.76 -22.17 -4.81
C ARG A 179 -10.46 -21.00 -5.47
N ALA A 180 -11.78 -20.92 -5.26
CA ALA A 180 -12.58 -19.83 -5.78
C ALA A 180 -12.04 -18.49 -5.28
N GLY A 181 -11.96 -17.53 -6.19
CA GLY A 181 -11.67 -16.14 -5.90
C GLY A 181 -12.87 -15.46 -5.28
N SER A 182 -12.77 -14.14 -5.10
CA SER A 182 -13.94 -13.33 -4.75
C SER A 182 -14.33 -12.44 -5.93
N SER A 183 -15.61 -12.09 -6.00
CA SER A 183 -16.09 -11.12 -6.97
C SER A 183 -15.40 -9.75 -6.76
N PRO A 184 -15.25 -8.95 -7.83
CA PRO A 184 -14.83 -7.57 -7.70
C PRO A 184 -15.73 -6.78 -6.75
N GLY A 185 -15.13 -5.88 -5.98
CA GLY A 185 -15.82 -4.95 -5.09
C GLY A 185 -16.21 -3.63 -5.77
N PRO A 186 -16.72 -2.67 -4.97
CA PRO A 186 -17.07 -1.32 -5.44
C PRO A 186 -15.93 -0.65 -6.20
N LEU A 187 -16.27 0.20 -7.18
CA LEU A 187 -15.32 0.93 -8.04
C LEU A 187 -14.31 0.01 -8.77
N GLY A 188 -14.67 -1.27 -8.94
CA GLY A 188 -13.81 -2.27 -9.55
C GLY A 188 -12.61 -2.64 -8.69
N MET A 189 -12.75 -2.61 -7.36
CA MET A 189 -11.76 -3.20 -6.45
C MET A 189 -11.56 -4.67 -6.84
N PRO A 190 -10.33 -5.13 -7.17
CA PRO A 190 -10.12 -6.54 -7.47
C PRO A 190 -10.48 -7.40 -6.26
N GLY A 191 -11.18 -8.50 -6.54
CA GLY A 191 -11.39 -9.56 -5.56
C GLY A 191 -10.11 -10.37 -5.33
N ARG A 192 -10.19 -11.35 -4.44
CA ARG A 192 -9.12 -12.34 -4.27
C ARG A 192 -8.96 -13.11 -5.57
N PRO A 193 -7.72 -13.28 -6.08
CA PRO A 193 -7.48 -14.06 -7.28
C PRO A 193 -7.85 -15.52 -7.06
N GLU A 194 -8.32 -16.16 -8.12
CA GLU A 194 -8.45 -17.61 -8.20
C GLU A 194 -7.06 -18.25 -8.24
N THR A 195 -6.84 -19.25 -7.40
CA THR A 195 -5.55 -19.95 -7.30
C THR A 195 -5.77 -21.45 -7.14
N PHE A 196 -4.83 -22.26 -7.65
CA PHE A 196 -4.84 -23.69 -7.41
C PHE A 196 -4.16 -24.00 -6.07
N VAL A 197 -4.66 -25.00 -5.34
CA VAL A 197 -4.06 -25.47 -4.08
C VAL A 197 -2.75 -26.20 -4.38
N ASN A 198 -1.65 -25.71 -3.82
CA ASN A 198 -0.34 -26.33 -3.94
C ASN A 198 -0.15 -27.43 -2.87
N ASP A 199 -0.68 -28.63 -3.15
CA ASP A 199 -0.57 -29.81 -2.26
C ASP A 199 0.86 -30.41 -2.30
N PRO A 200 1.49 -30.66 -1.13
CA PRO A 200 2.82 -31.27 -1.07
C PRO A 200 2.94 -32.67 -1.70
N LYS A 201 1.83 -33.36 -1.98
CA LYS A 201 1.79 -34.67 -2.64
C LYS A 201 1.87 -34.60 -4.16
N LEU A 202 1.85 -33.39 -4.74
CA LEU A 202 1.95 -33.20 -6.19
C LEU A 202 3.41 -33.33 -6.64
N PRO A 203 3.65 -33.76 -7.91
CA PRO A 203 4.97 -33.69 -8.53
C PRO A 203 5.61 -32.30 -8.44
N LEU A 204 6.92 -32.22 -8.18
CA LEU A 204 7.59 -30.95 -7.91
C LEU A 204 7.42 -29.95 -9.06
N ALA A 205 7.55 -30.40 -10.31
CA ALA A 205 7.36 -29.55 -11.48
C ALA A 205 5.93 -28.98 -11.58
N LEU A 206 4.91 -29.75 -11.17
CA LEU A 206 3.53 -29.27 -11.13
C LEU A 206 3.33 -28.24 -10.01
N ARG A 207 3.96 -28.44 -8.86
CA ARG A 207 3.93 -27.49 -7.74
C ARG A 207 4.58 -26.17 -8.09
N ASP A 208 5.71 -26.21 -8.78
CA ASP A 208 6.39 -25.02 -9.30
C ASP A 208 5.50 -24.30 -10.34
N ALA A 209 4.79 -25.04 -11.21
CA ALA A 209 3.81 -24.46 -12.14
C ALA A 209 2.65 -23.76 -11.41
N VAL A 210 2.09 -24.41 -10.38
CA VAL A 210 1.01 -23.83 -9.55
C VAL A 210 1.50 -22.55 -8.88
N ASN A 211 2.70 -22.53 -8.31
CA ASN A 211 3.26 -21.34 -7.67
C ASN A 211 3.51 -20.20 -8.67
N ALA A 212 4.06 -20.52 -9.85
CA ALA A 212 4.28 -19.55 -10.92
C ALA A 212 2.95 -18.94 -11.39
N HIS A 213 1.93 -19.76 -11.65
CA HIS A 213 0.61 -19.27 -12.03
C HIS A 213 -0.02 -18.41 -10.94
N ALA A 214 0.04 -18.84 -9.67
CA ALA A 214 -0.45 -18.01 -8.58
C ALA A 214 0.23 -16.64 -8.62
N THR A 215 1.57 -16.61 -8.72
CA THR A 215 2.35 -15.37 -8.77
C THR A 215 1.91 -14.44 -9.91
N ASP A 216 1.65 -14.99 -11.10
CA ASP A 216 1.14 -14.21 -12.24
C ASP A 216 -0.24 -13.60 -11.96
N THR A 217 -1.18 -14.40 -11.43
CA THR A 217 -2.54 -13.94 -11.09
C THR A 217 -2.51 -12.91 -9.94
N GLY A 218 -1.60 -13.09 -8.98
CA GLY A 218 -1.34 -12.13 -7.92
C GLY A 218 -0.79 -10.81 -8.46
N ARG A 219 0.18 -10.85 -9.37
CA ARG A 219 0.71 -9.66 -10.06
C ARG A 219 -0.38 -8.95 -10.87
N ALA A 220 -1.20 -9.68 -11.60
CA ALA A 220 -2.34 -9.11 -12.32
C ALA A 220 -3.33 -8.42 -11.37
N SER A 221 -3.54 -8.98 -10.18
CA SER A 221 -4.38 -8.37 -9.12
C SER A 221 -3.78 -7.06 -8.59
N VAL A 222 -2.45 -6.96 -8.46
CA VAL A 222 -1.76 -5.70 -8.10
C VAL A 222 -1.97 -4.62 -9.16
N VAL A 223 -1.86 -4.97 -10.45
CA VAL A 223 -2.13 -4.03 -11.56
C VAL A 223 -3.60 -3.57 -11.56
N ALA A 224 -4.55 -4.49 -11.33
CA ALA A 224 -5.96 -4.14 -11.21
C ALA A 224 -6.24 -3.26 -9.98
N TYR A 225 -5.47 -3.44 -8.90
CA TYR A 225 -5.58 -2.63 -7.69
C TYR A 225 -5.05 -1.21 -7.89
N ASP A 226 -3.97 -1.02 -8.64
CA ASP A 226 -3.51 0.32 -9.05
C ASP A 226 -4.59 1.06 -9.83
N ALA A 227 -5.23 0.39 -10.80
CA ALA A 227 -6.33 0.96 -11.56
C ALA A 227 -7.55 1.29 -10.67
N TYR A 228 -7.81 0.47 -9.64
CA TYR A 228 -8.82 0.78 -8.63
C TYR A 228 -8.47 2.04 -7.83
N LEU A 229 -7.23 2.17 -7.34
CA LEU A 229 -6.82 3.35 -6.57
C LEU A 229 -6.90 4.63 -7.39
N GLN A 230 -6.58 4.58 -8.68
CA GLN A 230 -6.79 5.70 -9.61
C GLN A 230 -8.28 6.07 -9.72
N ARG A 231 -9.16 5.11 -10.04
CA ARG A 231 -10.61 5.36 -10.13
C ARG A 231 -11.19 5.89 -8.81
N TYR A 232 -10.70 5.38 -7.69
CA TYR A 232 -11.10 5.85 -6.37
C TYR A 232 -10.65 7.30 -6.14
N GLY A 233 -9.42 7.66 -6.50
CA GLY A 233 -8.93 9.04 -6.47
C GLY A 233 -9.75 9.98 -7.34
N ASP A 234 -10.11 9.57 -8.55
CA ASP A 234 -10.97 10.34 -9.46
C ASP A 234 -12.37 10.55 -8.87
N ALA A 235 -12.96 9.50 -8.30
CA ALA A 235 -14.27 9.59 -7.63
C ALA A 235 -14.23 10.54 -6.42
N VAL A 236 -13.14 10.53 -5.65
CA VAL A 236 -12.92 11.48 -4.55
C VAL A 236 -12.82 12.92 -5.08
N ALA A 237 -12.06 13.15 -6.16
CA ALA A 237 -11.94 14.49 -6.75
C ALA A 237 -13.28 15.03 -7.26
N GLN A 238 -14.14 14.16 -7.80
CA GLN A 238 -15.47 14.50 -8.31
C GLN A 238 -16.54 14.65 -7.22
N ALA A 239 -16.29 14.17 -5.99
CA ALA A 239 -17.26 14.24 -4.90
C ALA A 239 -17.58 15.70 -4.54
N GLY A 240 -18.82 16.13 -4.76
CA GLY A 240 -19.27 17.51 -4.54
C GLY A 240 -19.71 17.84 -3.11
N SER A 241 -19.82 16.83 -2.24
CA SER A 241 -20.26 17.00 -0.85
C SER A 241 -19.64 15.96 0.06
N LEU A 242 -19.60 16.23 1.38
CA LEU A 242 -19.13 15.27 2.38
C LEU A 242 -19.99 14.00 2.40
N GLN A 243 -21.29 14.11 2.10
CA GLN A 243 -22.18 12.98 1.93
C GLN A 243 -21.79 12.09 0.74
N ALA A 244 -21.54 12.70 -0.44
CA ALA A 244 -21.10 11.96 -1.62
C ALA A 244 -19.78 11.24 -1.35
N LEU A 245 -18.88 11.88 -0.60
CA LEU A 245 -17.60 11.32 -0.23
C LEU A 245 -17.74 10.18 0.79
N ARG A 246 -18.67 10.27 1.74
CA ARG A 246 -19.05 9.16 2.64
C ARG A 246 -19.63 7.97 1.89
N ALA A 247 -20.45 8.21 0.87
CA ALA A 247 -21.07 7.17 0.06
C ALA A 247 -20.07 6.32 -0.74
N LEU A 248 -18.87 6.86 -1.04
CA LEU A 248 -17.79 6.08 -1.65
C LEU A 248 -17.24 4.99 -0.71
N GLY A 249 -17.37 5.18 0.61
CA GLY A 249 -16.78 4.32 1.63
C GLY A 249 -15.26 4.46 1.72
N PRO A 250 -14.61 3.82 2.70
CA PRO A 250 -13.15 3.87 2.83
C PRO A 250 -12.45 3.14 1.68
N PRO A 251 -11.27 3.59 1.24
CA PRO A 251 -10.50 2.84 0.27
C PRO A 251 -10.08 1.50 0.87
N GLN A 252 -10.30 0.43 0.12
CA GLN A 252 -10.07 -0.94 0.55
C GLN A 252 -8.62 -1.38 0.31
N ALA A 253 -8.08 -2.19 1.22
CA ALA A 253 -6.76 -2.78 1.07
C ALA A 253 -6.84 -4.06 0.22
N LEU A 254 -5.84 -4.26 -0.65
CA LEU A 254 -5.68 -5.49 -1.41
C LEU A 254 -5.29 -6.66 -0.50
N ASP A 255 -6.09 -7.73 -0.48
CA ASP A 255 -5.83 -8.92 0.34
C ASP A 255 -5.09 -10.02 -0.44
N LEU A 256 -3.76 -9.94 -0.46
CA LEU A 256 -2.85 -10.92 -1.08
C LEU A 256 -1.94 -11.62 -0.06
N ARG A 257 -2.51 -12.03 1.08
CA ARG A 257 -1.79 -12.81 2.10
C ARG A 257 -1.34 -14.16 1.53
N GLU A 258 -0.27 -14.71 2.07
CA GLU A 258 0.31 -16.01 1.68
C GLU A 258 -0.66 -17.17 1.89
N THR A 259 -1.64 -17.00 2.80
CA THR A 259 -2.73 -17.96 3.00
C THR A 259 -3.57 -18.17 1.74
N SER A 260 -3.51 -17.26 0.76
CA SER A 260 -4.17 -17.40 -0.54
C SER A 260 -3.56 -18.52 -1.40
N LEU A 261 -2.30 -18.88 -1.18
CA LEU A 261 -1.56 -19.92 -1.93
C LEU A 261 -2.02 -21.34 -1.62
N GLY A 262 -2.80 -21.52 -0.54
CA GLY A 262 -3.28 -22.85 -0.14
C GLY A 262 -2.17 -23.81 0.29
N LEU A 263 -1.00 -23.30 0.68
CA LEU A 263 0.13 -24.11 1.13
C LEU A 263 -0.17 -24.80 2.47
N SER A 264 0.22 -26.07 2.59
CA SER A 264 0.14 -26.80 3.87
C SER A 264 1.16 -26.25 4.86
N TRP A 265 0.80 -26.20 6.15
CA TRP A 265 1.75 -25.84 7.22
C TRP A 265 2.92 -26.82 7.33
N SER A 266 2.72 -28.09 6.98
CA SER A 266 3.74 -29.14 7.01
C SER A 266 4.59 -29.23 5.75
N ASP A 267 4.38 -28.34 4.77
CA ASP A 267 5.09 -28.39 3.50
C ASP A 267 6.55 -27.90 3.64
N PRO A 268 7.56 -28.75 3.34
CA PRO A 268 8.97 -28.37 3.41
C PRO A 268 9.35 -27.22 2.47
N GLN A 269 8.64 -27.06 1.36
CA GLN A 269 8.92 -26.03 0.35
C GLN A 269 8.16 -24.72 0.59
N ARG A 270 7.36 -24.65 1.66
CA ARG A 270 6.49 -23.51 1.94
C ARG A 270 7.25 -22.18 1.96
N ALA A 271 8.36 -22.12 2.69
CA ALA A 271 9.14 -20.89 2.82
C ALA A 271 9.70 -20.40 1.48
N ARG A 272 10.06 -21.33 0.58
CA ARG A 272 10.49 -21.02 -0.79
C ARG A 272 9.33 -20.43 -1.59
N TYR A 273 8.17 -21.08 -1.59
CA TYR A 273 7.03 -20.59 -2.36
C TYR A 273 6.47 -19.26 -1.85
N GLU A 274 6.43 -19.05 -0.53
CA GLU A 274 6.05 -17.76 0.06
C GLU A 274 7.02 -16.63 -0.31
N SER A 275 8.33 -16.92 -0.37
CA SER A 275 9.32 -15.91 -0.76
C SER A 275 9.26 -15.59 -2.26
N GLU A 276 9.10 -16.60 -3.12
CA GLU A 276 8.89 -16.44 -4.55
C GLU A 276 7.61 -15.62 -4.84
N TRP A 277 6.51 -15.92 -4.15
CA TRP A 277 5.26 -15.16 -4.22
C TRP A 277 5.47 -13.68 -3.88
N LYS A 278 6.05 -13.40 -2.71
CA LYS A 278 6.30 -12.01 -2.25
C LYS A 278 7.20 -11.24 -3.21
N ALA A 279 8.25 -11.88 -3.71
CA ALA A 279 9.16 -11.26 -4.67
C ALA A 279 8.48 -11.03 -6.03
N GLY A 280 7.60 -11.94 -6.45
CA GLY A 280 6.98 -11.93 -7.76
C GLY A 280 5.74 -11.05 -7.91
N LEU A 281 5.03 -10.73 -6.81
CA LEU A 281 3.84 -9.87 -6.81
C LEU A 281 4.11 -8.46 -7.35
N GLY A 282 5.30 -7.92 -7.08
CA GLY A 282 5.61 -6.51 -7.31
C GLY A 282 5.00 -5.59 -6.26
N ARG A 283 5.01 -4.28 -6.53
CA ARG A 283 4.42 -3.26 -5.66
C ARG A 283 3.46 -2.39 -6.47
N PRO A 284 2.32 -2.00 -5.89
CA PRO A 284 1.44 -1.04 -6.54
C PRO A 284 2.16 0.30 -6.68
N GLN A 285 1.93 0.99 -7.79
CA GLN A 285 2.43 2.35 -8.03
C GLN A 285 1.74 3.36 -7.12
N TYR A 286 0.45 3.15 -6.84
CA TYR A 286 -0.33 3.98 -5.94
C TYR A 286 -0.45 3.30 -4.58
N SER A 287 -0.33 4.07 -3.50
CA SER A 287 -0.46 3.52 -2.15
C SER A 287 -1.85 3.76 -1.59
N LEU A 288 -2.30 2.85 -0.73
CA LEU A 288 -3.54 3.02 0.04
C LEU A 288 -3.47 4.30 0.91
N VAL A 289 -2.29 4.64 1.42
CA VAL A 289 -2.06 5.87 2.20
C VAL A 289 -2.36 7.10 1.36
N GLN A 290 -1.89 7.17 0.11
CA GLN A 290 -2.21 8.28 -0.79
C GLN A 290 -3.71 8.42 -1.05
N ALA A 291 -4.44 7.30 -1.16
CA ALA A 291 -5.90 7.34 -1.29
C ALA A 291 -6.59 7.92 -0.04
N TYR A 292 -6.16 7.52 1.16
CA TYR A 292 -6.65 8.13 2.41
C TYR A 292 -6.28 9.61 2.53
N GLU A 293 -5.10 10.01 2.10
CA GLU A 293 -4.68 11.41 2.06
C GLU A 293 -5.56 12.23 1.11
N ALA A 294 -5.86 11.70 -0.09
CA ALA A 294 -6.73 12.36 -1.08
C ALA A 294 -8.15 12.57 -0.52
N VAL A 295 -8.71 11.54 0.11
CA VAL A 295 -10.00 11.58 0.83
C VAL A 295 -9.98 12.68 1.88
N THR A 296 -8.97 12.68 2.74
CA THR A 296 -8.86 13.63 3.86
C THR A 296 -8.72 15.06 3.33
N ALA A 297 -7.89 15.25 2.29
CA ALA A 297 -7.71 16.54 1.65
C ALA A 297 -9.02 17.07 1.08
N ARG A 298 -9.76 16.23 0.36
CA ARG A 298 -11.04 16.61 -0.23
C ARG A 298 -12.09 16.90 0.85
N ALA A 299 -12.13 16.13 1.93
CA ALA A 299 -13.01 16.39 3.05
C ALA A 299 -12.75 17.75 3.70
N LEU A 300 -11.47 18.14 3.86
CA LEU A 300 -11.10 19.47 4.35
C LEU A 300 -11.60 20.56 3.40
N VAL A 301 -11.37 20.43 2.09
CA VAL A 301 -11.85 21.40 1.09
C VAL A 301 -13.38 21.55 1.13
N LEU A 302 -14.10 20.44 1.20
CA LEU A 302 -15.57 20.43 1.26
C LEU A 302 -16.12 20.99 2.59
N SER A 303 -15.31 21.04 3.65
CA SER A 303 -15.64 21.72 4.91
C SER A 303 -15.18 23.18 4.95
N GLY A 304 -14.67 23.72 3.84
CA GLY A 304 -14.18 25.10 3.72
C GLY A 304 -12.76 25.31 4.23
N GLU A 305 -12.03 24.24 4.53
CA GLU A 305 -10.66 24.29 5.04
C GLU A 305 -9.63 24.00 3.97
N ARG A 306 -8.42 24.54 4.16
CA ARG A 306 -7.31 24.28 3.27
C ARG A 306 -6.58 22.99 3.69
N PRO A 307 -6.31 22.05 2.76
CA PRO A 307 -5.66 20.80 3.10
C PRO A 307 -4.19 21.00 3.45
N ALA A 308 -3.68 20.14 4.34
CA ALA A 308 -2.25 20.02 4.60
C ALA A 308 -1.48 19.58 3.32
N GLY A 309 -0.20 19.93 3.23
CA GLY A 309 0.66 19.53 2.12
C GLY A 309 1.69 20.59 1.73
N ALA A 310 2.46 20.29 0.68
CA ALA A 310 3.42 21.22 0.11
C ALA A 310 2.75 22.19 -0.87
N PHE A 311 3.26 23.42 -0.91
CA PHE A 311 2.85 24.43 -1.87
C PHE A 311 4.05 25.26 -2.33
N VAL A 312 3.88 25.88 -3.50
CA VAL A 312 4.75 26.94 -4.00
C VAL A 312 3.97 28.24 -4.02
N SER A 313 4.65 29.35 -3.82
CA SER A 313 4.07 30.68 -3.85
C SER A 313 4.87 31.63 -4.75
N ALA A 314 4.17 32.55 -5.38
CA ALA A 314 4.74 33.67 -6.09
C ALA A 314 3.98 34.93 -5.70
N GLU A 315 4.70 35.93 -5.21
CA GLU A 315 4.14 37.22 -4.81
C GLU A 315 4.83 38.32 -5.61
N ALA A 316 4.05 39.17 -6.26
CA ALA A 316 4.54 40.37 -6.90
C ALA A 316 3.93 41.58 -6.18
N SER A 317 4.75 42.56 -5.83
CA SER A 317 4.27 43.82 -5.25
C SER A 317 4.86 45.02 -5.95
N ALA A 318 4.14 46.13 -5.93
CA ALA A 318 4.58 47.42 -6.43
C ALA A 318 4.04 48.54 -5.53
N SER A 319 4.87 49.51 -5.18
CA SER A 319 4.43 50.74 -4.52
C SER A 319 4.85 52.00 -5.28
N HIS A 320 4.02 53.02 -5.13
CA HIS A 320 4.27 54.40 -5.56
C HIS A 320 3.83 55.36 -4.44
N ASP A 321 4.78 56.12 -3.91
CA ASP A 321 4.60 56.94 -2.69
C ASP A 321 4.02 56.11 -1.53
N LEU A 322 2.78 56.40 -1.12
CA LEU A 322 2.08 55.70 -0.04
C LEU A 322 1.28 54.50 -0.55
N LEU A 323 1.01 54.41 -1.85
CA LEU A 323 0.16 53.36 -2.42
C LEU A 323 0.97 52.08 -2.58
N HIS A 324 0.42 50.95 -2.16
CA HIS A 324 1.01 49.63 -2.34
C HIS A 324 -0.01 48.67 -2.95
N PHE A 325 0.46 47.86 -3.90
CA PHE A 325 -0.31 46.82 -4.57
C PHE A 325 0.44 45.51 -4.46
N LYS A 326 -0.27 44.44 -4.11
CA LYS A 326 0.27 43.11 -3.95
C LYS A 326 -0.60 42.09 -4.68
N ARG A 327 0.03 41.13 -5.36
CA ARG A 327 -0.60 39.97 -5.97
C ARG A 327 0.15 38.72 -5.55
N GLU A 328 -0.53 37.80 -4.86
CA GLU A 328 0.02 36.54 -4.39
C GLU A 328 -0.69 35.37 -5.06
N ALA A 329 0.07 34.41 -5.55
CA ALA A 329 -0.43 33.18 -6.14
C ALA A 329 0.16 31.99 -5.38
N HIS A 330 -0.69 31.05 -4.99
CA HIS A 330 -0.29 29.78 -4.39
C HIS A 330 -0.70 28.64 -5.32
N ALA A 331 0.20 27.68 -5.50
CA ALA A 331 -0.12 26.40 -6.11
C ALA A 331 0.28 25.27 -5.17
N SER A 332 -0.67 24.43 -4.77
CA SER A 332 -0.37 23.26 -3.95
C SER A 332 0.06 22.07 -4.82
N ALA A 333 0.83 21.14 -4.24
CA ALA A 333 1.14 19.86 -4.87
C ALA A 333 -0.12 19.02 -5.20
N ARG A 334 -1.28 19.41 -4.65
CA ARG A 334 -2.59 18.76 -4.84
C ARG A 334 -3.47 19.47 -5.89
N GLY A 335 -2.90 20.38 -6.67
CA GLY A 335 -3.57 21.04 -7.81
C GLY A 335 -4.50 22.20 -7.44
N THR A 336 -4.57 22.60 -6.17
CA THR A 336 -5.33 23.80 -5.77
C THR A 336 -4.52 25.05 -6.05
N THR A 337 -5.08 25.96 -6.82
CA THR A 337 -4.49 27.28 -7.07
C THR A 337 -5.34 28.37 -6.43
N ASP A 338 -4.71 29.26 -5.68
CA ASP A 338 -5.33 30.46 -5.11
C ASP A 338 -4.58 31.69 -5.61
N VAL A 339 -5.31 32.75 -5.95
CA VAL A 339 -4.73 34.02 -6.38
C VAL A 339 -5.42 35.13 -5.61
N GLN A 340 -4.64 35.88 -4.85
CA GLN A 340 -5.10 36.99 -4.04
C GLN A 340 -4.50 38.29 -4.56
N THR A 341 -5.33 39.32 -4.61
CA THR A 341 -4.92 40.67 -4.98
C THR A 341 -5.34 41.63 -3.88
N GLN A 342 -4.40 42.45 -3.44
CA GLN A 342 -4.56 43.41 -2.37
C GLN A 342 -4.05 44.78 -2.81
N GLY A 343 -4.69 45.83 -2.31
CA GLY A 343 -4.25 47.20 -2.50
C GLY A 343 -4.41 47.98 -1.21
N GLY A 344 -3.52 48.93 -0.94
CA GLY A 344 -3.52 49.64 0.32
C GLY A 344 -2.43 50.68 0.44
N ILE A 345 -2.07 50.94 1.69
CA ILE A 345 -1.16 52.01 2.08
C ILE A 345 0.04 51.43 2.82
N ALA A 346 1.24 51.82 2.41
CA ALA A 346 2.49 51.51 3.10
C ALA A 346 3.15 52.81 3.58
N THR A 347 3.59 52.83 4.83
CA THR A 347 4.29 53.97 5.45
C THR A 347 5.54 53.48 6.15
N LYS A 348 6.64 54.25 6.07
CA LYS A 348 7.90 53.93 6.74
C LYS A 348 8.40 55.13 7.55
N ALA A 349 8.74 54.88 8.81
CA ALA A 349 9.34 55.85 9.73
C ALA A 349 10.61 55.24 10.33
N GLY A 350 11.77 55.56 9.72
CA GLY A 350 13.05 54.97 10.08
C GLY A 350 13.08 53.45 9.82
N PRO A 351 13.49 52.62 10.80
CA PRO A 351 13.49 51.16 10.65
C PRO A 351 12.09 50.54 10.73
N LEU A 352 11.06 51.30 11.10
CA LEU A 352 9.70 50.79 11.28
C LEU A 352 8.85 51.06 10.03
N GLY A 353 8.21 50.02 9.50
CA GLY A 353 7.23 50.09 8.44
C GLY A 353 5.86 49.60 8.92
N LEU A 354 4.80 50.29 8.51
CA LEU A 354 3.42 49.87 8.68
C LEU A 354 2.77 49.79 7.31
N GLU A 355 2.20 48.63 7.01
CA GLU A 355 1.45 48.36 5.79
C GLU A 355 0.02 47.97 6.16
N VAL A 356 -0.96 48.57 5.50
CA VAL A 356 -2.38 48.27 5.66
C VAL A 356 -2.96 48.00 4.28
N MET A 357 -3.29 46.76 4.01
CA MET A 357 -3.78 46.26 2.73
C MET A 357 -5.23 45.83 2.83
N THR A 358 -6.00 46.02 1.77
CA THR A 358 -7.37 45.49 1.68
C THR A 358 -7.50 44.65 0.42
N ASP A 359 -8.10 43.47 0.55
CA ASP A 359 -8.37 42.59 -0.58
C ASP A 359 -9.68 42.95 -1.31
N ALA A 360 -9.95 42.27 -2.43
CA ALA A 360 -11.17 42.47 -3.21
C ALA A 360 -12.47 42.11 -2.46
N HIS A 361 -12.39 41.39 -1.34
CA HIS A 361 -13.51 40.99 -0.50
C HIS A 361 -13.69 41.91 0.73
N GLY A 362 -12.91 42.99 0.82
CA GLY A 362 -12.98 43.95 1.92
C GLY A 362 -12.28 43.49 3.19
N LYS A 363 -11.49 42.41 3.14
CA LYS A 363 -10.68 41.95 4.27
C LYS A 363 -9.43 42.82 4.37
N THR A 364 -9.24 43.44 5.53
CA THR A 364 -8.08 44.28 5.81
C THR A 364 -7.00 43.48 6.53
N GLU A 365 -5.77 43.60 6.06
CA GLU A 365 -4.58 43.00 6.64
C GLU A 365 -3.62 44.13 7.04
N ALA A 366 -3.11 44.07 8.27
CA ALA A 366 -2.14 45.04 8.76
C ALA A 366 -0.81 44.32 9.06
N GLN A 367 0.29 44.83 8.52
CA GLN A 367 1.62 44.26 8.69
C GLN A 367 2.56 45.30 9.30
N LEU A 368 3.20 44.91 10.40
CA LEU A 368 4.27 45.68 11.02
C LEU A 368 5.61 45.08 10.59
N GLN A 369 6.47 45.91 10.03
CA GLN A 369 7.81 45.53 9.58
C GLN A 369 8.88 46.31 10.35
N VAL A 370 9.94 45.64 10.74
CA VAL A 370 11.18 46.24 11.24
C VAL A 370 12.28 45.88 10.25
N ASP A 371 12.87 46.88 9.60
CA ASP A 371 13.91 46.75 8.58
C ASP A 371 15.22 47.37 9.08
N LEU A 372 16.23 46.52 9.28
CA LEU A 372 17.58 46.85 9.74
C LEU A 372 18.57 46.86 8.56
N GLY A 373 18.08 46.96 7.31
CA GLY A 373 18.87 47.01 6.09
C GLY A 373 19.19 45.62 5.54
N ILE A 374 20.05 44.88 6.24
CA ILE A 374 20.43 43.50 5.86
C ILE A 374 19.50 42.43 6.43
N ALA A 375 18.66 42.79 7.40
CA ALA A 375 17.70 41.88 8.01
C ALA A 375 16.39 42.62 8.23
N SER A 376 15.28 41.94 7.95
CA SER A 376 13.96 42.45 8.28
C SER A 376 13.12 41.40 8.98
N VAL A 377 12.33 41.83 9.94
CA VAL A 377 11.31 41.01 10.59
C VAL A 377 9.98 41.67 10.33
N SER A 378 8.98 40.91 9.91
CA SER A 378 7.62 41.42 9.81
C SER A 378 6.62 40.47 10.44
N ARG A 379 5.51 41.06 10.90
CA ARG A 379 4.39 40.33 11.47
C ARG A 379 3.08 40.92 10.97
N ASP A 380 2.23 40.09 10.40
CA ASP A 380 0.88 40.47 10.00
C ASP A 380 -0.15 40.28 11.13
N SER A 381 -1.35 40.83 10.91
CA SER A 381 -2.50 40.71 11.81
C SER A 381 -3.01 39.28 11.95
N GLU A 382 -2.71 38.42 10.98
CA GLU A 382 -3.07 36.99 11.01
C GLU A 382 -2.11 36.18 11.88
N GLY A 383 -0.95 36.74 12.23
CA GLY A 383 0.08 36.11 13.04
C GLY A 383 1.17 35.41 12.23
N LYS A 384 1.23 35.60 10.91
CA LYS A 384 2.40 35.22 10.11
C LYS A 384 3.58 36.07 10.54
N VAL A 385 4.70 35.43 10.73
CA VAL A 385 6.00 36.07 10.97
C VAL A 385 6.87 35.77 9.77
N GLU A 386 7.45 36.81 9.17
CA GLU A 386 8.43 36.69 8.09
C GLU A 386 9.78 37.24 8.58
N LEU A 387 10.81 36.42 8.45
CA LEU A 387 12.21 36.77 8.70
C LEU A 387 12.92 36.80 7.36
N SER A 388 13.54 37.92 7.01
CA SER A 388 14.28 38.06 5.75
C SER A 388 15.69 38.53 5.99
N LEU A 389 16.65 37.97 5.26
CA LEU A 389 18.07 38.28 5.33
C LEU A 389 18.59 38.59 3.92
N GLY A 390 19.18 39.77 3.76
CA GLY A 390 19.67 40.29 2.48
C GLY A 390 21.10 39.85 2.15
N ALA A 391 21.33 39.59 0.88
CA ALA A 391 22.65 39.48 0.27
C ALA A 391 22.81 40.62 -0.74
N GLY A 392 23.03 41.85 -0.24
CA GLY A 392 23.05 43.07 -1.03
C GLY A 392 21.69 43.79 -1.12
N PRO A 393 21.57 44.84 -1.94
CA PRO A 393 20.38 45.72 -1.95
C PRO A 393 19.17 45.17 -2.70
N HIS A 394 19.31 44.09 -3.46
CA HIS A 394 18.27 43.63 -4.40
C HIS A 394 17.79 42.19 -4.19
N ALA A 395 18.44 41.41 -3.31
CA ALA A 395 18.13 40.01 -3.11
C ALA A 395 18.10 39.67 -1.63
N ARG A 396 17.01 39.02 -1.19
CA ARG A 396 16.78 38.58 0.18
C ARG A 396 16.33 37.13 0.21
N ALA A 397 16.87 36.34 1.12
CA ALA A 397 16.27 35.07 1.51
C ALA A 397 15.22 35.35 2.60
N HIS A 398 14.09 34.67 2.58
CA HIS A 398 13.06 34.81 3.60
C HIS A 398 12.59 33.47 4.14
N ALA A 399 12.12 33.47 5.38
CA ALA A 399 11.46 32.35 6.05
C ALA A 399 10.16 32.86 6.68
N THR A 400 9.07 32.12 6.49
CA THR A 400 7.74 32.47 6.99
C THR A 400 7.23 31.39 7.92
N LEU A 401 6.61 31.80 9.03
CA LEU A 401 5.91 30.92 9.96
C LEU A 401 4.55 31.53 10.31
N ASN A 402 3.47 30.81 10.08
CA ASN A 402 2.16 31.16 10.58
C ASN A 402 1.62 30.02 11.47
N PRO A 403 1.68 30.15 12.81
CA PRO A 403 1.24 29.10 13.72
C PRO A 403 -0.27 28.91 13.74
N ARG A 404 -1.07 29.91 13.32
CA ARG A 404 -2.53 29.80 13.28
C ARG A 404 -2.99 28.93 12.12
N THR A 405 -2.38 29.12 10.95
CA THR A 405 -2.67 28.32 9.75
C THR A 405 -1.80 27.07 9.63
N ALA A 406 -0.88 26.85 10.58
CA ALA A 406 0.11 25.78 10.59
C ALA A 406 0.99 25.76 9.31
N GLU A 407 1.36 26.95 8.83
CA GLU A 407 2.19 27.11 7.64
C GLU A 407 3.63 27.46 8.01
N PHE A 408 4.56 26.80 7.34
CA PHE A 408 5.98 27.10 7.40
C PHE A 408 6.53 27.12 5.98
N GLY A 409 7.40 28.07 5.67
CA GLY A 409 7.95 28.19 4.34
C GLY A 409 9.16 29.11 4.29
N GLY A 410 9.62 29.31 3.07
CA GLY A 410 10.70 30.24 2.79
C GLY A 410 10.93 30.37 1.30
N GLY A 411 11.91 31.19 0.95
CA GLY A 411 12.19 31.46 -0.43
C GLY A 411 13.12 32.63 -0.63
N ILE A 412 13.04 33.20 -1.83
CA ILE A 412 13.84 34.33 -2.25
C ILE A 412 12.93 35.48 -2.65
N ALA A 413 13.36 36.69 -2.32
CA ALA A 413 12.70 37.94 -2.65
C ALA A 413 13.69 38.82 -3.40
N PHE A 414 13.22 39.40 -4.50
CA PHE A 414 13.93 40.39 -5.28
C PHE A 414 13.24 41.73 -5.10
N GLU A 415 14.02 42.76 -4.80
CA GLU A 415 13.51 44.11 -4.57
C GLU A 415 14.28 45.09 -5.46
N THR A 416 13.54 45.97 -6.13
CA THR A 416 14.10 47.09 -6.88
C THR A 416 13.40 48.37 -6.46
N SER A 417 14.18 49.43 -6.32
CA SER A 417 13.70 50.76 -5.98
C SER A 417 14.36 51.79 -6.88
N ASP A 418 13.64 52.86 -7.20
CA ASP A 418 14.26 54.00 -7.86
C ASP A 418 15.19 54.77 -6.89
N LYS A 419 16.02 55.66 -7.46
CA LYS A 419 16.97 56.46 -6.66
C LYS A 419 16.28 57.42 -5.69
N ALA A 420 15.02 57.76 -5.96
CA ALA A 420 14.20 58.63 -5.14
C ALA A 420 13.48 57.88 -3.99
N GLY A 421 13.44 56.55 -4.03
CA GLY A 421 12.67 55.72 -3.10
C GLY A 421 11.15 55.90 -3.22
N GLN A 422 10.68 56.45 -4.35
CA GLN A 422 9.25 56.70 -4.59
C GLN A 422 8.58 55.53 -5.28
N ASN A 423 9.33 54.77 -6.08
CA ASN A 423 8.84 53.58 -6.75
C ASN A 423 9.58 52.36 -6.22
N HIS A 424 8.84 51.36 -5.74
CA HIS A 424 9.38 50.05 -5.42
C HIS A 424 8.62 48.96 -6.18
N ALA A 425 9.35 47.93 -6.61
CA ALA A 425 8.78 46.70 -7.10
C ALA A 425 9.47 45.51 -6.43
N SER A 426 8.69 44.50 -6.06
CA SER A 426 9.20 43.28 -5.46
C SER A 426 8.62 42.03 -6.13
N LEU A 427 9.43 40.98 -6.17
CA LEU A 427 9.02 39.63 -6.57
C LEU A 427 9.53 38.64 -5.52
N LYS A 428 8.64 37.97 -4.83
CA LYS A 428 8.96 36.85 -3.94
C LYS A 428 8.56 35.54 -4.59
N LEU A 429 9.46 34.56 -4.54
CA LEU A 429 9.21 33.18 -4.95
C LEU A 429 9.49 32.30 -3.75
N GLY A 430 8.54 31.44 -3.39
CA GLY A 430 8.58 30.66 -2.17
C GLY A 430 8.12 29.23 -2.33
N TYR A 431 8.46 28.43 -1.33
CA TYR A 431 7.94 27.10 -1.08
C TYR A 431 7.48 27.02 0.36
N GLY A 432 6.53 26.14 0.64
CA GLY A 432 6.04 25.94 1.99
C GLY A 432 5.37 24.60 2.21
N LEU A 433 5.20 24.31 3.49
CA LEU A 433 4.45 23.18 4.02
C LEU A 433 3.32 23.74 4.87
N ARG A 434 2.13 23.18 4.68
CA ARG A 434 0.98 23.38 5.55
C ARG A 434 0.73 22.10 6.32
N GLY A 435 0.70 22.19 7.65
CA GLY A 435 0.26 21.13 8.53
C GLY A 435 -1.27 21.14 8.71
N LEU A 436 -1.75 20.31 9.64
CA LEU A 436 -3.10 20.50 10.18
C LEU A 436 -3.08 21.68 11.13
N THR A 437 -4.16 22.46 11.15
CA THR A 437 -4.32 23.51 12.17
C THR A 437 -4.34 22.89 13.56
N PRO A 438 -3.92 23.61 14.62
CA PRO A 438 -3.93 23.08 15.98
C PRO A 438 -5.30 22.53 16.40
N GLU A 439 -6.37 23.19 15.97
CA GLU A 439 -7.75 22.76 16.21
C GLU A 439 -8.04 21.41 15.54
N ARG A 440 -7.65 21.23 14.27
CA ARG A 440 -7.84 19.96 13.56
C ARG A 440 -6.95 18.85 14.08
N ALA A 441 -5.71 19.15 14.45
CA ALA A 441 -4.83 18.18 15.09
C ALA A 441 -5.43 17.68 16.41
N ALA A 442 -6.00 18.58 17.23
CA ALA A 442 -6.69 18.22 18.46
C ALA A 442 -7.97 17.42 18.20
N GLN A 443 -8.72 17.73 17.14
CA GLN A 443 -9.92 16.97 16.75
C GLN A 443 -9.58 15.56 16.24
N ALA A 444 -8.47 15.38 15.51
CA ALA A 444 -8.10 14.10 14.94
C ALA A 444 -7.80 13.01 15.98
N VAL A 445 -7.38 13.40 17.19
CA VAL A 445 -7.09 12.47 18.30
C VAL A 445 -8.29 12.26 19.22
N ARG A 446 -9.38 13.01 19.04
CA ARG A 446 -10.58 12.92 19.85
C ARG A 446 -11.45 11.73 19.44
N GLY A 447 -11.63 10.77 20.35
CA GLY A 447 -12.44 9.58 20.09
C GLY A 447 -13.95 9.80 20.04
N ASP A 448 -14.43 11.00 20.39
CA ASP A 448 -15.85 11.40 20.31
C ASP A 448 -16.22 12.06 18.98
N ILE A 449 -15.24 12.35 18.13
CA ILE A 449 -15.45 12.85 16.77
C ILE A 449 -15.47 11.65 15.82
N PRO A 450 -16.59 11.37 15.12
CA PRO A 450 -16.58 10.31 14.13
C PRO A 450 -15.65 10.70 12.99
N GLY A 451 -14.80 9.76 12.59
CA GLY A 451 -14.11 9.86 11.32
C GLY A 451 -15.11 9.92 10.17
N LEU A 452 -14.68 10.44 9.02
CA LEU A 452 -15.51 10.59 7.84
C LEU A 452 -16.31 9.31 7.49
N PHE A 453 -15.68 8.14 7.52
CA PHE A 453 -16.32 6.87 7.22
C PHE A 453 -16.91 6.15 8.44
N SER A 454 -16.79 6.76 9.62
CA SER A 454 -17.34 6.21 10.86
C SER A 454 -18.76 6.74 11.07
N ARG A 455 -19.66 5.86 11.48
CA ARG A 455 -21.01 6.26 11.89
C ARG A 455 -20.94 7.07 13.20
N PRO A 456 -21.67 8.19 13.34
CA PRO A 456 -21.72 8.93 14.58
C PRO A 456 -22.29 8.07 15.71
N ARG A 457 -21.65 8.08 16.89
CA ARG A 457 -22.07 7.24 18.03
C ARG A 457 -23.47 7.56 18.55
N ASP A 458 -23.94 8.80 18.36
CA ASP A 458 -25.29 9.20 18.78
C ASP A 458 -26.37 8.72 17.80
N LEU A 459 -25.98 8.23 16.64
CA LEU A 459 -26.89 7.72 15.62
C LEU A 459 -27.34 6.29 15.93
N ASP A 460 -26.46 5.47 16.51
CA ASP A 460 -26.71 4.09 16.92
C ASP A 460 -27.84 3.92 17.97
N PRO A 461 -27.98 4.78 19.00
CA PRO A 461 -29.12 4.74 19.92
C PRO A 461 -30.42 5.32 19.32
N GLY A 462 -30.45 5.70 18.04
CA GLY A 462 -31.64 6.26 17.39
C GLY A 462 -32.03 7.67 17.87
N VAL A 463 -31.07 8.43 18.42
CA VAL A 463 -31.32 9.79 18.90
C VAL A 463 -31.70 10.67 17.73
N ALA A 464 -32.86 11.34 17.82
CA ALA A 464 -33.29 12.27 16.78
C ALA A 464 -32.35 13.49 16.72
N TRP A 465 -32.15 14.05 15.52
CA TRP A 465 -31.30 15.24 15.30
C TRP A 465 -31.62 16.40 16.27
N GLU A 466 -32.91 16.63 16.52
CA GLU A 466 -33.36 17.71 17.41
C GLU A 466 -33.10 17.44 18.90
N ALA A 467 -32.89 16.17 19.27
CA ALA A 467 -32.56 15.78 20.63
C ALA A 467 -31.05 15.88 20.93
N LEU A 468 -30.22 16.11 19.91
CA LEU A 468 -28.78 16.34 20.11
C LEU A 468 -28.55 17.71 20.78
N PRO A 469 -27.65 17.79 21.77
CA PRO A 469 -27.17 19.06 22.29
C PRO A 469 -26.68 19.97 21.15
N SER A 470 -26.90 21.28 21.27
CA SER A 470 -26.55 22.26 20.24
C SER A 470 -25.07 22.19 19.82
N GLU A 471 -24.17 21.98 20.79
CA GLU A 471 -22.73 21.84 20.53
C GLU A 471 -22.41 20.59 19.69
N ARG A 472 -23.07 19.46 19.96
CA ARG A 472 -22.92 18.21 19.20
C ARG A 472 -23.50 18.35 17.81
N ARG A 473 -24.65 18.98 17.68
CA ARG A 473 -25.29 19.26 16.39
C ARG A 473 -24.39 20.13 15.52
N ALA A 474 -23.87 21.23 16.06
CA ALA A 474 -22.94 22.12 15.36
C ALA A 474 -21.61 21.42 14.99
N LEU A 475 -21.20 20.38 15.74
CA LEU A 475 -20.05 19.57 15.39
C LEU A 475 -20.34 18.65 14.20
N TYR A 476 -21.49 17.98 14.18
CA TYR A 476 -21.90 17.12 13.06
C TYR A 476 -22.21 17.92 11.79
N GLU A 477 -22.83 19.10 11.92
CA GLU A 477 -23.02 20.04 10.81
C GLU A 477 -21.68 20.45 10.18
N ARG A 478 -20.66 20.74 11.01
CA ARG A 478 -19.29 21.00 10.53
C ARG A 478 -18.64 19.80 9.83
N GLN A 479 -19.14 18.60 10.07
CA GLN A 479 -18.72 17.37 9.38
C GLN A 479 -19.64 17.03 8.19
N GLY A 480 -20.53 17.95 7.82
CA GLY A 480 -21.42 17.82 6.68
C GLY A 480 -22.56 16.84 6.91
N TRP A 481 -22.95 16.57 8.15
CA TRP A 481 -24.21 15.88 8.44
C TRP A 481 -25.36 16.87 8.39
N THR A 482 -26.43 16.47 7.71
CA THR A 482 -27.68 17.21 7.65
C THR A 482 -28.76 16.50 8.47
N ARG A 483 -29.83 17.23 8.79
CA ARG A 483 -30.99 16.66 9.48
C ARG A 483 -31.62 15.53 8.68
N GLU A 484 -31.71 15.70 7.36
CA GLU A 484 -32.30 14.76 6.42
C GLU A 484 -31.49 13.46 6.38
N GLU A 485 -30.16 13.57 6.26
CA GLU A 485 -29.25 12.42 6.29
C GLU A 485 -29.31 11.68 7.62
N TRP A 486 -29.30 12.43 8.73
CA TRP A 486 -29.40 11.84 10.06
C TRP A 486 -30.69 11.03 10.22
N ALA A 487 -31.81 11.57 9.76
CA ALA A 487 -33.10 10.91 9.82
C ALA A 487 -33.21 9.72 8.85
N GLN A 488 -32.47 9.72 7.74
CA GLN A 488 -32.43 8.60 6.79
C GLN A 488 -31.57 7.45 7.33
N ASP A 489 -30.37 7.75 7.82
CA ASP A 489 -29.49 6.74 8.37
C ASP A 489 -30.01 6.20 9.70
N ALA A 490 -30.69 6.97 10.55
CA ALA A 490 -31.27 6.46 11.80
C ALA A 490 -32.33 5.36 11.59
N ARG A 491 -32.83 5.20 10.36
CA ARG A 491 -33.80 4.14 9.98
C ARG A 491 -33.14 2.90 9.40
N ARG A 492 -31.83 2.94 9.14
CA ARG A 492 -31.01 1.80 8.69
C ARG A 492 -30.31 1.15 9.87
#